data_AF-A0A2P2MWQ0-F1
#
_entry.id   AF-A0A2P2MWQ0-F1
#
_cell.length_a   1.000
_cell.length_b   1.000
_cell.length_c   1.000
_cell.angle_alpha   90.00
_cell.angle_beta   90.00
_cell.angle_gamma   90.00
#
_symmetry.space_group_name_H-M   'P 1'
#
loop_
_entity.id
_entity.type
_entity.pdbx_description
1 polymer ?
#
loop_
_entity_poly.entity_id
_entity_poly.type
_entity_poly.pdbx_seq_one_letter_code
_entity_poly.pdbx_strand_id
1 'polypeptide(L)'
;MWKRLGRRIFDVYVQGNLVLKNFVIQSTVGGISKQAIQRNFTASVKENYLEIHLFWAGKGTCCIPDPGTYGPSISAISATAGNINGQLC
;
A
#
# COMPACT_ATOMS: atom_id res chain seq x y z
N MET A 1 -7.43 -25.38 14.19
CA MET A 1 -8.44 -24.31 14.39
C MET A 1 -8.13 -23.18 13.42
N TRP A 2 -8.93 -22.99 12.37
CA TRP A 2 -8.72 -21.90 11.42
C TRP A 2 -9.18 -20.59 12.06
N LYS A 3 -8.25 -19.81 12.60
CA LYS A 3 -8.55 -18.46 13.10
C LYS A 3 -8.60 -17.52 11.88
N ARG A 4 -9.67 -16.72 11.81
CA ARG A 4 -10.05 -15.74 10.76
C ARG A 4 -8.87 -15.10 9.99
N LEU A 5 -9.07 -14.80 8.71
CA LEU A 5 -8.10 -14.02 7.91
C LEU A 5 -7.76 -12.69 8.61
N GLY A 6 -6.46 -12.46 8.84
CA GLY A 6 -5.96 -11.22 9.46
C GLY A 6 -6.19 -10.01 8.55
N ARG A 7 -6.51 -8.86 9.15
CA ARG A 7 -6.65 -7.58 8.45
C ARG A 7 -5.33 -6.82 8.50
N ARG A 8 -4.81 -6.44 7.33
CA ARG A 8 -3.64 -5.56 7.19
C ARG A 8 -4.14 -4.14 6.96
N ILE A 9 -3.68 -3.21 7.80
CA ILE A 9 -4.08 -1.80 7.74
C ILE A 9 -2.82 -0.95 7.84
N PHE A 10 -2.53 -0.14 6.82
CA PHE A 10 -1.34 0.70 6.81
C PHE A 10 -1.60 2.01 6.08
N ASP A 11 -0.75 3.00 6.35
CA ASP A 11 -0.72 4.29 5.67
C ASP A 11 0.33 4.26 4.56
N VAL A 12 0.12 5.02 3.49
CA VAL A 12 1.08 5.17 2.38
C VAL A 12 1.39 6.64 2.21
N TYR A 13 2.67 6.97 2.23
CA TYR A 13 3.19 8.29 1.92
C TYR A 13 4.02 8.25 0.66
N VAL A 14 3.95 9.32 -0.13
CA VAL A 14 4.79 9.52 -1.31
C VAL A 14 5.40 10.91 -1.22
N GLN A 15 6.73 11.01 -1.27
CA GLN A 15 7.46 12.29 -1.09
C GLN A 15 7.03 13.02 0.19
N GLY A 16 6.90 12.29 1.30
CA GLY A 16 6.43 12.81 2.59
C GLY A 16 4.93 13.12 2.69
N ASN A 17 4.17 13.06 1.60
CA ASN A 17 2.74 13.36 1.60
C ASN A 17 1.90 12.10 1.82
N LEU A 18 0.95 12.14 2.76
CA LEU A 18 0.02 11.03 3.02
C LEU A 18 -0.96 10.88 1.84
N VAL A 19 -0.80 9.82 1.04
CA VAL A 19 -1.66 9.55 -0.13
C VAL A 19 -2.74 8.51 0.15
N LEU A 20 -2.51 7.59 1.09
CA LEU A 20 -3.52 6.64 1.57
C LEU A 20 -3.46 6.53 3.09
N LYS A 21 -4.62 6.67 3.74
CA LYS A 21 -4.77 6.53 5.19
C LYS A 21 -5.63 5.31 5.52
N ASN A 22 -5.20 4.54 6.52
CA ASN A 22 -5.82 3.29 6.99
C ASN A 22 -6.19 2.36 5.83
N PHE A 23 -5.28 2.21 4.86
CA PHE A 23 -5.54 1.39 3.69
C PHE A 23 -5.70 -0.07 4.09
N VAL A 24 -6.87 -0.62 3.76
CA VAL A 24 -7.18 -2.04 3.93
C VAL A 24 -7.18 -2.67 2.55
N ILE A 25 -6.35 -3.70 2.38
CA ILE A 25 -6.43 -4.58 1.22
C ILE A 25 -7.71 -5.40 1.42
N GLN A 26 -8.85 -4.88 0.97
CA GLN A 26 -10.14 -5.54 1.19
C GLN A 26 -10.10 -6.95 0.61
N SER A 27 -10.35 -7.95 1.45
CA SER A 27 -10.88 -9.22 0.98
C SER A 27 -12.27 -8.93 0.44
N THR A 28 -12.41 -8.75 -0.87
CA THR A 28 -13.74 -8.63 -1.46
C THR A 28 -14.56 -9.85 -1.07
N VAL A 29 -15.79 -9.56 -0.64
CA VAL A 29 -16.90 -10.46 -0.31
C VAL A 29 -16.81 -11.77 -1.12
N GLY A 30 -16.77 -12.92 -0.42
CA GLY A 30 -16.85 -14.25 -1.07
C GLY A 30 -15.61 -15.14 -0.98
N GLY A 31 -14.53 -14.70 -0.33
CA GLY A 31 -13.46 -15.61 0.12
C GLY A 31 -12.28 -15.83 -0.83
N ILE A 32 -12.25 -15.22 -2.02
CA ILE A 32 -11.08 -15.25 -2.92
C ILE A 32 -10.91 -13.89 -3.61
N SER A 33 -10.19 -12.96 -3.00
CA SER A 33 -9.74 -11.75 -3.70
C SER A 33 -8.39 -12.01 -4.38
N LYS A 34 -8.41 -12.65 -5.56
CA LYS A 34 -7.23 -12.75 -6.46
C LYS A 34 -6.96 -11.44 -7.22
N GLN A 35 -7.79 -10.42 -7.03
CA GLN A 35 -7.73 -9.19 -7.82
C GLN A 35 -6.83 -8.17 -7.12
N ALA A 36 -5.76 -7.78 -7.82
CA ALA A 36 -4.87 -6.73 -7.33
C ALA A 36 -5.61 -5.39 -7.27
N ILE A 37 -5.54 -4.72 -6.12
CA ILE A 37 -6.04 -3.35 -5.98
C ILE A 37 -4.95 -2.41 -6.47
N GLN A 38 -5.13 -1.85 -7.67
CA GLN A 38 -4.21 -0.86 -8.22
C GLN A 38 -4.55 0.55 -7.70
N ARG A 39 -3.50 1.31 -7.38
CA ARG A 39 -3.58 2.71 -6.95
C ARG A 39 -2.47 3.49 -7.64
N ASN A 40 -2.85 4.55 -8.34
CA ASN A 40 -1.93 5.41 -9.08
C ASN A 40 -1.84 6.75 -8.37
N PHE A 41 -0.61 7.24 -8.20
CA PHE A 41 -0.33 8.53 -7.58
C PHE A 41 0.66 9.29 -8.45
N THR A 42 0.46 10.59 -8.59
CA THR A 42 1.42 11.49 -9.23
C THR A 42 2.23 12.18 -8.13
N ALA A 43 3.55 12.20 -8.27
CA ALA A 43 4.45 12.85 -7.33
C ALA A 43 5.48 13.68 -8.06
N SER A 44 5.81 14.85 -7.50
CA SER A 44 6.92 15.68 -7.96
C SER A 44 8.20 15.23 -7.25
N VAL A 45 9.18 14.76 -8.02
CA VAL A 45 10.48 14.32 -7.52
C VAL A 45 11.46 15.50 -7.61
N LYS A 46 11.99 15.96 -6.48
CA LYS A 46 12.89 17.12 -6.42
C LYS A 46 14.37 16.74 -6.45
N GLU A 47 14.75 15.68 -5.77
CA GLU A 47 16.16 15.37 -5.47
C GLU A 47 16.59 14.00 -6.03
N ASN A 48 16.18 13.67 -7.26
CA ASN A 48 16.51 12.43 -7.97
C ASN A 48 16.06 11.11 -7.32
N TYR A 49 15.46 11.12 -6.14
CA TYR A 49 14.92 9.93 -5.49
C TYR A 49 13.40 10.02 -5.31
N LEU A 50 12.70 8.91 -5.55
CA LEU A 50 11.30 8.76 -5.22
C LEU A 50 11.16 8.08 -3.86
N GLU A 51 10.64 8.80 -2.88
CA GLU A 51 10.37 8.23 -1.56
C GLU A 51 8.93 7.70 -1.49
N ILE A 52 8.78 6.43 -1.10
CA ILE A 52 7.50 5.80 -0.77
C ILE A 52 7.63 5.19 0.63
N HIS A 53 6.82 5.64 1.57
CA HIS A 53 6.82 5.15 2.94
C HIS A 53 5.53 4.39 3.23
N LEU A 54 5.66 3.08 3.50
CA LEU A 54 4.57 2.22 3.93
C LEU A 54 4.60 2.10 5.44
N PHE A 55 3.65 2.76 6.10
CA PHE A 55 3.69 2.92 7.55
C PHE A 55 2.62 2.08 8.24
N TRP A 56 3.04 1.21 9.15
CA TRP A 56 2.13 0.44 10.00
C TRP A 56 2.13 0.99 11.43
N ALA A 57 1.05 1.66 11.79
CA ALA A 57 0.87 2.27 13.11
C ALA A 57 0.38 1.29 14.19
N GLY A 58 0.64 -0.02 14.06
CA GLY A 58 0.11 -1.04 14.99
C GLY A 58 -1.37 -1.37 14.81
N LYS A 59 -1.99 -0.94 13.71
CA LYS A 59 -3.42 -1.16 13.42
C LYS A 59 -3.66 -2.46 12.66
N GLY A 60 -4.86 -3.03 12.77
CA GLY A 60 -5.23 -4.26 12.09
C GLY A 60 -5.18 -5.47 13.02
N THR A 61 -4.81 -6.63 12.48
CA THR A 61 -4.67 -7.86 13.27
C THR A 61 -3.26 -7.96 13.84
N CYS A 62 -3.12 -8.29 15.13
CA CYS A 62 -1.81 -8.52 15.76
C CYS A 62 -1.55 -9.99 16.12
N CYS A 63 -2.60 -10.82 16.16
CA CYS A 63 -2.61 -11.94 17.11
C CYS A 63 -3.33 -13.18 16.54
N ILE A 64 -3.16 -13.48 15.24
CA ILE A 64 -3.86 -14.59 14.56
C ILE A 64 -2.94 -15.33 13.57
N PRO A 65 -2.51 -16.58 13.83
CA PRO A 65 -2.90 -17.46 14.94
C PRO A 65 -2.15 -17.19 16.25
N ASP A 66 -0.99 -16.54 16.15
CA ASP A 66 -0.05 -16.18 17.22
C ASP A 66 0.26 -14.67 17.17
N PRO A 67 0.83 -14.08 18.24
CA PRO A 67 1.28 -12.69 18.24
C PRO A 67 2.34 -12.43 17.16
N GLY A 68 2.12 -11.42 16.34
CA GLY A 68 3.00 -11.06 15.24
C GLY A 68 2.66 -9.71 14.61
N THR A 69 3.57 -9.22 13.78
CA THR A 69 3.39 -7.95 13.07
C THR A 69 2.75 -8.20 11.70
N TYR A 70 1.53 -7.71 11.52
CA TYR A 70 0.84 -7.73 10.22
C TYR A 70 1.05 -6.38 9.53
N GLY A 71 2.29 -6.13 9.16
CA GLY A 71 2.72 -4.91 8.48
C GLY A 71 2.16 -4.76 7.05
N PRO A 72 2.64 -3.72 6.34
CA PRO A 72 2.19 -3.41 4.98
C PRO A 72 2.43 -4.59 4.03
N SER A 73 1.59 -4.70 2.99
CA SER A 73 1.72 -5.74 1.96
C SER A 73 1.50 -5.12 0.59
N ILE A 74 2.47 -5.28 -0.30
CA ILE A 74 2.44 -4.80 -1.68
C ILE A 74 2.95 -5.90 -2.60
N SER A 75 2.32 -6.05 -3.76
CA SER A 75 2.73 -7.02 -4.77
C SER A 75 3.70 -6.40 -5.79
N ALA A 76 3.41 -5.18 -6.24
CA ALA A 76 4.21 -4.49 -7.24
C ALA A 76 4.12 -2.97 -7.07
N ILE A 77 5.19 -2.28 -7.47
CA ILE A 77 5.27 -0.83 -7.63
C ILE A 77 5.70 -0.57 -9.06
N SER A 78 4.99 0.31 -9.77
CA SER A 78 5.37 0.79 -11.09
C SER A 78 5.53 2.30 -11.03
N ALA A 79 6.65 2.79 -11.56
CA ALA A 79 6.94 4.21 -11.64
C ALA A 79 7.16 4.58 -13.12
N THR A 80 6.40 5.53 -13.61
CA THR A 80 6.51 6.07 -14.95
C THR A 80 6.86 7.55 -14.87
N ALA A 81 7.82 7.99 -15.69
CA ALA A 81 8.13 9.41 -15.78
C ALA A 81 6.91 10.16 -16.35
N GLY A 82 6.29 10.99 -15.50
CA GLY A 82 5.18 11.84 -15.89
C GLY A 82 5.72 13.02 -16.68
N ASN A 83 5.41 13.07 -17.98
CA ASN A 83 5.76 14.22 -18.79
C ASN A 83 4.79 15.36 -18.48
N ILE A 84 5.20 16.32 -17.65
CA ILE A 84 4.37 17.49 -17.34
C ILE A 84 4.18 18.44 -18.55
N ASN A 85 4.87 18.20 -19.67
CA ASN A 85 4.83 19.06 -20.87
C ASN A 85 4.73 18.32 -22.22
N GLY A 86 4.24 17.07 -22.25
CA GLY A 86 3.93 16.40 -23.53
C GLY A 86 5.12 16.12 -24.45
N GLN A 87 6.37 16.13 -23.97
CA GLN A 87 7.52 15.77 -24.80
C GLN A 87 7.92 14.32 -24.53
N LEU A 88 7.39 13.39 -25.33
CA LEU A 88 7.88 12.00 -25.35
C LEU A 88 9.42 11.98 -25.35
N CYS A 89 9.99 11.10 -24.53
CA CYS A 89 11.38 10.68 -24.68
C CYS A 89 11.62 10.10 -26.08
#